data_AF-A0A937THU5-F1
#
_entry.id   AF-A0A937THU5-F1
#
_cell.length_a   1.000
_cell.length_b   1.000
_cell.length_c   1.000
_cell.angle_alpha   90.00
_cell.angle_beta   90.00
_cell.angle_gamma   90.00
#
_symmetry.space_group_name_H-M   'P 1'
#
loop_
_entity.id
_entity.type
_entity.pdbx_description
1 polymer ?
#
loop_
_entity_poly.entity_id
_entity_poly.type
_entity_poly.pdbx_seq_one_letter_code
_entity_poly.pdbx_strand_id
1 'polypeptide(L)'
;MKKDEKLWPYKKYVSFLLIPIIWIFFAVIFTLAKSFADWPHENSSNLIITIVIIISVIPLILVLLDFFASKGAVIDTKFGKIDFSKVNLNRPEIKQDSFKLDDNIGISGPIISDTAPMDIIKALEKAINSEIVVINIKDGNAWWVTRLLALSAGAVRAGSPNIFAFIGKKENIIDTFLGWGAPKDILKAILMDNQEYQNRYKKSINIAKQVIMYSDNQLLPQGMMLSNDVTRYTGDYNFTQLGDAVTEQIIMDQLAISYGYNTGSLEDKPDRLTLNRLNTLFGHCLCTEHIDLSWTNEEQIDKLINSNTNYLALVWNGQYDSMLKRDDGERLILRELLKQSKSDNQSK
;
A
#
# COMPACT_ATOMS: atom_id res chain seq x y z
N MET A 1 -16.79 -3.57 0.23
CA MET A 1 -17.80 -2.79 -0.52
C MET A 1 -17.08 -1.54 -1.02
N LYS A 2 -16.73 -1.52 -2.32
CA LYS A 2 -15.86 -0.50 -2.93
C LYS A 2 -16.57 0.86 -2.98
N LYS A 3 -15.91 1.93 -2.53
CA LYS A 3 -16.31 3.30 -2.82
C LYS A 3 -15.56 3.71 -4.08
N ASP A 4 -16.28 3.91 -5.18
CA ASP A 4 -15.71 4.54 -6.36
C ASP A 4 -15.29 5.97 -5.95
N GLU A 5 -14.00 6.24 -5.87
CA GLU A 5 -13.47 7.58 -5.64
C GLU A 5 -13.57 8.38 -6.94
N LYS A 6 -14.80 8.76 -7.29
CA LYS A 6 -15.09 9.72 -8.34
C LYS A 6 -14.84 11.11 -7.79
N LEU A 7 -14.29 12.01 -8.61
CA LEU A 7 -14.20 13.44 -8.28
C LEU A 7 -15.58 14.02 -7.95
N TRP A 8 -16.62 13.40 -8.51
CA TRP A 8 -18.01 13.64 -8.15
C TRP A 8 -18.65 12.38 -7.54
N PRO A 9 -19.03 12.39 -6.24
CA PRO A 9 -19.47 11.17 -5.54
C PRO A 9 -20.86 10.67 -5.97
N TYR A 10 -21.58 11.41 -6.82
CA TYR A 10 -22.93 11.06 -7.26
C TYR A 10 -22.96 10.55 -8.70
N LYS A 11 -24.00 9.80 -9.05
CA LYS A 11 -24.20 9.31 -10.42
C LYS A 11 -24.46 10.50 -11.37
N LYS A 12 -24.03 10.38 -12.64
CA LYS A 12 -24.10 11.47 -13.66
C LYS A 12 -25.45 12.19 -13.75
N TYR A 13 -26.57 11.45 -13.64
CA TYR A 13 -27.91 12.03 -13.69
C TYR A 13 -28.23 12.93 -12.48
N VAL A 14 -27.64 12.64 -11.31
CA VAL A 14 -27.82 13.45 -10.09
C VAL A 14 -27.16 14.81 -10.27
N SER A 15 -26.03 14.89 -10.98
CA SER A 15 -25.36 16.15 -11.28
C SER A 15 -26.20 17.07 -12.16
N PHE A 16 -26.86 16.52 -13.17
CA PHE A 16 -27.78 17.29 -14.02
C PHE A 16 -29.02 17.75 -13.26
N LEU A 17 -29.52 16.94 -12.31
CA LEU A 17 -30.61 17.34 -11.42
C LEU A 17 -30.19 18.39 -10.39
N LEU A 18 -28.93 18.39 -9.95
CA LEU A 18 -28.42 19.35 -8.97
C LEU A 18 -28.39 20.78 -9.52
N ILE A 19 -28.20 20.97 -10.82
CA ILE A 19 -28.18 22.31 -11.44
C ILE A 19 -29.50 23.07 -11.19
N PRO A 20 -30.68 22.58 -11.62
CA PRO A 20 -31.94 23.28 -11.36
C PRO A 20 -32.26 23.35 -9.86
N ILE A 21 -31.87 22.36 -9.05
CA ILE A 21 -32.07 22.40 -7.60
C ILE A 21 -31.28 23.55 -6.95
N ILE A 22 -30.00 23.71 -7.30
CA ILE A 22 -29.15 24.80 -6.81
C ILE A 22 -29.74 26.15 -7.23
N TRP A 23 -30.21 26.27 -8.47
CA TRP A 23 -30.85 27.49 -8.97
C TRP A 23 -32.14 27.82 -8.20
N ILE A 24 -33.03 26.83 -8.00
CA ILE A 24 -34.28 27.02 -7.23
C ILE A 24 -33.93 27.43 -5.79
N PHE A 25 -32.97 26.75 -5.17
CA PHE A 25 -32.54 27.05 -3.80
C PHE A 25 -32.04 28.48 -3.66
N PHE A 26 -31.14 28.93 -4.54
CA PHE A 26 -30.65 30.30 -4.53
C PHE A 26 -31.75 31.31 -4.87
N ALA A 27 -32.65 31.01 -5.82
CA ALA A 27 -33.78 31.88 -6.13
C ALA A 27 -34.70 32.09 -4.91
N VAL A 28 -34.98 31.03 -4.15
CA VAL A 28 -35.77 31.12 -2.90
C VAL A 28 -35.03 31.97 -1.86
N ILE A 29 -33.73 31.74 -1.65
CA ILE A 29 -32.93 32.54 -0.71
C ILE A 29 -32.95 34.01 -1.09
N PHE A 30 -32.75 34.36 -2.36
CA PHE A 30 -32.74 35.76 -2.78
C PHE A 30 -34.12 36.41 -2.68
N THR A 31 -35.19 35.67 -2.96
CA THR A 31 -36.55 36.19 -2.83
C THR A 31 -36.87 36.51 -1.36
N LEU A 32 -36.48 35.63 -0.45
CA LEU A 32 -36.62 35.84 0.99
C LEU A 32 -35.73 36.98 1.48
N ALA A 33 -34.44 36.98 1.12
CA ALA A 33 -33.51 38.03 1.52
C ALA A 33 -33.96 39.41 1.03
N LYS A 34 -34.55 39.49 -0.17
CA LYS A 34 -35.09 40.73 -0.71
C LYS A 34 -36.33 41.17 0.06
N SER A 35 -37.21 40.23 0.40
CA SER A 35 -38.42 40.51 1.18
C SER A 35 -38.14 40.99 2.60
N PHE A 36 -37.07 40.49 3.25
CA PHE A 36 -36.84 40.74 4.69
C PHE A 36 -35.71 41.71 4.99
N ALA A 37 -34.70 41.80 4.11
CA ALA A 37 -33.48 42.58 4.35
C ALA A 37 -33.17 43.57 3.23
N ASP A 38 -34.06 43.71 2.24
CA ASP A 38 -33.88 44.54 1.04
C ASP A 38 -32.56 44.26 0.30
N TRP A 39 -32.14 42.99 0.37
CA TRP A 39 -30.90 42.49 -0.20
C TRP A 39 -31.20 41.41 -1.24
N PRO A 40 -30.56 41.43 -2.43
CA PRO A 40 -29.45 42.30 -2.78
C PRO A 40 -29.88 43.66 -3.33
N HIS A 41 -29.09 44.69 -2.99
CA HIS A 41 -29.24 46.03 -3.56
C HIS A 41 -29.07 46.01 -5.08
N GLU A 42 -29.70 46.95 -5.78
CA GLU A 42 -29.70 47.01 -7.25
C GLU A 42 -28.28 46.98 -7.85
N ASN A 43 -27.32 47.63 -7.18
CA ASN A 43 -25.92 47.65 -7.61
C ASN A 43 -25.17 46.32 -7.42
N SER A 44 -25.60 45.43 -6.53
CA SER A 44 -24.95 44.14 -6.26
C SER A 44 -25.67 42.94 -6.90
N SER A 45 -26.90 43.12 -7.38
CA SER A 45 -27.71 42.06 -8.00
C SER A 45 -26.97 41.34 -9.13
N ASN A 46 -26.32 42.08 -10.04
CA ASN A 46 -25.59 41.47 -11.17
C ASN A 46 -24.39 40.63 -10.73
N LEU A 47 -23.64 41.09 -9.72
CA LEU A 47 -22.48 40.37 -9.20
C LEU A 47 -22.88 39.05 -8.55
N ILE A 48 -23.98 39.06 -7.80
CA ILE A 48 -24.48 37.88 -7.10
C ILE A 48 -25.03 36.84 -8.08
N ILE A 49 -25.80 37.29 -9.08
CA ILE A 49 -26.25 36.41 -10.18
C ILE A 49 -25.04 35.76 -10.86
N THR A 50 -23.98 36.52 -11.11
CA THR A 50 -22.75 36.00 -11.71
C THR A 50 -22.09 34.92 -10.84
N ILE A 51 -21.97 35.14 -9.52
CA ILE A 51 -21.41 34.15 -8.59
C ILE A 51 -22.25 32.87 -8.57
N VAL A 52 -23.58 32.99 -8.55
CA VAL A 52 -24.50 31.83 -8.55
C VAL A 52 -24.34 31.03 -9.84
N ILE A 53 -24.24 31.71 -10.98
CA ILE A 53 -23.97 31.05 -12.26
C ILE A 53 -22.64 30.29 -12.18
N ILE A 54 -21.56 30.93 -11.73
CA ILE A 54 -20.24 30.28 -11.60
C ILE A 54 -20.32 29.04 -10.70
N ILE A 55 -20.93 29.14 -9.52
CA ILE A 55 -21.09 28.03 -8.58
C ILE A 55 -21.95 26.90 -9.19
N SER A 56 -23.01 27.24 -9.92
CA SER A 56 -23.91 26.26 -10.52
C SER A 56 -23.27 25.45 -11.66
N VAL A 57 -22.19 25.98 -12.26
CA VAL A 57 -21.43 25.30 -13.33
C VAL A 57 -20.39 24.33 -12.76
N ILE A 58 -19.99 24.47 -11.48
CA ILE A 58 -18.98 23.60 -10.84
C ILE A 58 -19.34 22.10 -10.95
N PRO A 59 -20.57 21.64 -10.61
CA PRO A 59 -20.94 20.23 -10.76
C PRO A 59 -20.82 19.72 -12.19
N LEU A 60 -21.13 20.57 -13.18
CA LEU A 60 -21.03 20.23 -14.60
C LEU A 60 -19.57 20.08 -15.02
N ILE A 61 -18.70 21.00 -14.60
CA ILE A 61 -17.25 20.93 -14.83
C ILE A 61 -16.69 19.66 -14.21
N LEU A 62 -17.07 19.33 -12.97
CA LEU A 62 -16.60 18.11 -12.30
C LEU A 62 -17.03 16.85 -13.05
N VAL A 63 -18.27 16.77 -13.53
CA VAL A 63 -18.74 15.63 -14.35
C VAL A 63 -18.03 15.55 -15.70
N LEU A 64 -17.78 16.68 -16.34
CA LEU A 64 -17.06 16.73 -17.60
C LEU A 64 -15.61 16.28 -17.40
N LEU A 65 -14.95 16.73 -16.34
CA LEU A 65 -13.60 16.27 -15.97
C LEU A 65 -13.59 14.76 -15.72
N ASP A 66 -14.55 14.23 -14.96
CA ASP A 66 -14.70 12.78 -14.71
C ASP A 66 -14.92 12.01 -16.03
N PHE A 67 -15.71 12.56 -16.95
CA PHE A 67 -15.96 11.98 -18.27
C PHE A 67 -14.72 11.98 -19.15
N PHE A 68 -14.01 13.10 -19.25
CA PHE A 68 -12.80 13.22 -20.06
C PHE A 68 -11.67 12.37 -19.48
N ALA A 69 -11.54 12.32 -18.16
CA ALA A 69 -10.61 11.43 -17.46
C ALA A 69 -10.91 9.95 -17.78
N SER A 70 -12.19 9.55 -17.81
CA SER A 70 -12.59 8.16 -18.12
C SER A 70 -12.49 7.75 -19.59
N LYS A 71 -12.19 8.69 -20.50
CA LYS A 71 -12.23 8.47 -21.96
C LYS A 71 -10.88 8.66 -22.65
N GLY A 72 -9.83 9.07 -21.92
CA GLY A 72 -8.52 9.38 -22.50
C GLY A 72 -8.57 10.45 -23.61
N ALA A 73 -9.64 11.24 -23.70
CA ALA A 73 -9.88 12.09 -24.85
C ALA A 73 -8.96 13.32 -24.85
N VAL A 74 -8.24 13.53 -25.96
CA VAL A 74 -7.53 14.78 -26.25
C VAL A 74 -8.57 15.89 -26.37
N ILE A 75 -8.61 16.76 -25.37
CA ILE A 75 -9.50 17.93 -25.39
C ILE A 75 -8.85 18.98 -26.27
N ASP A 76 -9.30 19.09 -27.51
CA ASP A 76 -9.02 20.24 -28.37
C ASP A 76 -10.05 21.33 -28.04
N THR A 77 -9.68 22.23 -27.13
CA THR A 77 -10.50 23.43 -26.87
C THR A 77 -9.92 24.63 -27.59
N LYS A 78 -10.76 25.60 -27.92
CA LYS A 78 -10.31 26.93 -28.37
C LYS A 78 -9.30 27.60 -27.40
N PHE A 79 -9.17 27.09 -26.18
CA PHE A 79 -8.28 27.60 -25.13
C PHE A 79 -6.94 26.85 -25.03
N GLY A 80 -6.72 25.78 -25.80
CA GLY A 80 -5.46 25.01 -25.80
C GLY A 80 -5.70 23.53 -26.09
N LYS A 81 -4.65 22.86 -26.57
CA LYS A 81 -4.64 21.42 -26.83
C LYS A 81 -3.92 20.73 -25.68
N ILE A 82 -4.67 20.00 -24.85
CA ILE A 82 -4.09 19.19 -23.79
C ILE A 82 -3.59 17.88 -24.39
N ASP A 83 -2.28 17.66 -24.33
CA ASP A 83 -1.63 16.48 -24.90
C ASP A 83 -1.10 15.57 -23.80
N PHE A 84 -1.88 14.54 -23.47
CA PHE A 84 -1.53 13.54 -22.47
C PHE A 84 -0.35 12.67 -22.91
N SER A 85 -0.01 12.64 -24.21
CA SER A 85 1.15 11.89 -24.71
C SER A 85 2.49 12.43 -24.19
N LYS A 86 2.52 13.63 -23.60
CA LYS A 86 3.74 14.20 -23.00
C LYS A 86 3.97 13.77 -21.55
N VAL A 87 2.98 13.14 -20.90
CA VAL A 87 3.15 12.60 -19.55
C VAL A 87 3.88 11.27 -19.67
N ASN A 88 5.07 11.21 -19.09
CA ASN A 88 5.89 10.00 -19.06
C ASN A 88 5.94 9.47 -17.62
N LEU A 89 5.38 8.29 -17.38
CA LEU A 89 5.39 7.64 -16.07
C LEU A 89 6.73 6.96 -15.74
N ASN A 90 7.61 6.79 -16.72
CA ASN A 90 8.96 6.27 -16.54
C ASN A 90 9.95 7.35 -16.05
N ARG A 91 9.51 8.20 -15.10
CA ARG A 91 10.37 9.23 -14.48
C ARG A 91 10.86 8.74 -13.13
N PRO A 92 12.16 8.92 -12.80
CA PRO A 92 12.69 8.48 -11.51
C PRO A 92 12.00 9.15 -10.32
N GLU A 93 11.49 10.38 -10.48
CA GLU A 93 10.80 11.14 -9.42
C GLU A 93 9.54 10.47 -8.85
N ILE A 94 8.89 9.60 -9.62
CA ILE A 94 7.65 8.92 -9.21
C ILE A 94 7.85 7.41 -8.98
N LYS A 95 9.03 6.89 -9.32
CA LYS A 95 9.42 5.53 -8.97
C LYS A 95 9.73 5.53 -7.50
N GLN A 96 8.94 4.80 -6.74
CA GLN A 96 9.16 4.69 -5.31
C GLN A 96 10.41 3.88 -5.04
N ASP A 97 11.24 4.38 -4.12
CA ASP A 97 12.41 3.64 -3.64
C ASP A 97 11.94 2.34 -3.02
N SER A 98 12.30 1.24 -3.67
CA SER A 98 11.92 -0.10 -3.25
C SER A 98 13.15 -0.83 -2.72
N PHE A 99 13.03 -1.42 -1.54
CA PHE A 99 14.10 -2.25 -0.99
C PHE A 99 13.87 -3.70 -1.41
N LYS A 100 14.80 -4.25 -2.19
CA LYS A 100 14.82 -5.69 -2.51
C LYS A 100 15.41 -6.44 -1.33
N LEU A 101 14.64 -7.38 -0.78
CA LEU A 101 15.14 -8.27 0.25
C LEU A 101 15.94 -9.41 -0.36
N ASP A 102 17.02 -9.78 0.32
CA ASP A 102 17.81 -10.96 -0.01
C ASP A 102 16.99 -12.24 0.20
N ASP A 103 17.32 -13.29 -0.56
CA ASP A 103 16.75 -14.62 -0.39
C ASP A 103 16.90 -15.11 1.05
N ASN A 104 15.86 -15.74 1.59
CA ASN A 104 15.89 -16.46 2.87
C ASN A 104 16.68 -15.68 3.93
N ILE A 105 16.14 -14.55 4.39
CA ILE A 105 16.75 -13.75 5.44
C ILE A 105 17.07 -14.64 6.66
N GLY A 106 18.34 -14.67 7.08
CA GLY A 106 18.87 -15.60 8.06
C GLY A 106 19.41 -16.88 7.42
N ILE A 107 20.71 -17.10 7.44
CA ILE A 107 21.41 -18.16 6.67
C ILE A 107 20.75 -19.55 6.80
N SER A 108 20.70 -20.32 5.70
CA SER A 108 20.35 -21.75 5.73
C SER A 108 21.53 -22.58 6.25
N GLY A 109 21.33 -23.31 7.34
CA GLY A 109 22.29 -24.26 7.88
C GLY A 109 21.60 -25.28 8.80
N PRO A 110 22.13 -26.51 8.94
CA PRO A 110 21.58 -27.48 9.86
C PRO A 110 21.84 -26.98 11.29
N ILE A 111 20.75 -26.65 12.00
CA ILE A 111 20.72 -26.41 13.44
C ILE A 111 21.35 -25.07 13.87
N ILE A 112 20.46 -24.15 14.28
CA ILE A 112 20.63 -23.07 15.27
C ILE A 112 22.08 -22.64 15.50
N SER A 113 22.55 -21.71 14.67
CA SER A 113 23.62 -20.80 15.05
C SER A 113 23.00 -19.41 15.17
N ASP A 114 23.33 -18.70 16.25
CA ASP A 114 22.69 -17.50 16.81
C ASP A 114 22.58 -16.28 15.86
N THR A 115 22.94 -16.41 14.58
CA THR A 115 23.03 -15.31 13.61
C THR A 115 21.80 -15.13 12.73
N ALA A 116 21.08 -16.20 12.38
CA ALA A 116 19.99 -16.11 11.40
C ALA A 116 18.82 -15.19 11.83
N PRO A 117 18.40 -15.19 13.10
CA PRO A 117 17.37 -14.26 13.56
C PRO A 117 17.84 -12.78 13.62
N MET A 118 19.12 -12.53 13.91
CA MET A 118 19.71 -11.18 13.92
C MET A 118 19.75 -10.57 12.51
N ASP A 119 19.94 -11.40 11.48
CA ASP A 119 19.88 -10.96 10.08
C ASP A 119 18.45 -10.56 9.67
N ILE A 120 17.43 -11.20 10.25
CA ILE A 120 16.01 -10.84 10.04
C ILE A 120 15.72 -9.47 10.65
N ILE A 121 16.25 -9.19 11.83
CA ILE A 121 16.12 -7.87 12.46
C ILE A 121 16.81 -6.81 11.60
N LYS A 122 18.04 -7.03 11.13
CA LYS A 122 18.74 -6.07 10.25
C LYS A 122 18.01 -5.83 8.94
N ALA A 123 17.43 -6.88 8.35
CA ALA A 123 16.63 -6.75 7.14
C ALA A 123 15.33 -5.99 7.40
N LEU A 124 14.69 -6.23 8.55
CA LEU A 124 13.54 -5.46 9.03
C LEU A 124 13.90 -4.00 9.29
N GLU A 125 15.01 -3.70 9.96
CA GLU A 125 15.49 -2.33 10.20
C GLU A 125 15.69 -1.57 8.87
N LYS A 126 16.27 -2.23 7.86
CA LYS A 126 16.40 -1.66 6.52
C LYS A 126 15.03 -1.47 5.86
N ALA A 127 14.16 -2.48 5.96
CA ALA A 127 12.81 -2.46 5.41
C ALA A 127 11.91 -1.39 6.04
N ILE A 128 12.07 -1.10 7.33
CA ILE A 128 11.31 -0.08 8.08
C ILE A 128 11.50 1.31 7.48
N ASN A 129 12.68 1.57 6.91
CA ASN A 129 12.99 2.84 6.25
C ASN A 129 12.45 2.93 4.81
N SER A 130 11.80 1.87 4.31
CA SER A 130 11.23 1.82 2.97
C SER A 130 9.71 1.70 3.05
N GLU A 131 9.00 2.45 2.20
CA GLU A 131 7.55 2.30 2.07
C GLU A 131 7.19 0.95 1.41
N ILE A 132 8.10 0.43 0.59
CA ILE A 132 7.88 -0.70 -0.31
C ILE A 132 9.03 -1.68 -0.18
N VAL A 133 8.67 -2.94 0.06
CA VAL A 133 9.61 -4.04 0.11
C VAL A 133 9.29 -5.03 -1.00
N VAL A 134 10.31 -5.39 -1.77
CA VAL A 134 10.20 -6.33 -2.89
C VAL A 134 10.70 -7.70 -2.45
N ILE A 135 9.83 -8.70 -2.57
CA ILE A 135 10.07 -10.09 -2.20
C ILE A 135 10.19 -10.91 -3.48
N ASN A 136 11.42 -11.33 -3.81
CA ASN A 136 11.67 -12.18 -4.98
C ASN A 136 11.59 -13.66 -4.60
N ILE A 137 10.52 -14.35 -4.97
CA ILE A 137 10.37 -15.78 -4.71
C ILE A 137 11.17 -16.65 -5.69
N LYS A 138 11.79 -16.05 -6.71
CA LYS A 138 12.51 -16.73 -7.81
C LYS A 138 11.64 -17.82 -8.46
N ASP A 139 12.09 -19.07 -8.40
CA ASP A 139 11.38 -20.26 -8.86
C ASP A 139 10.55 -20.94 -7.75
N GLY A 140 10.43 -20.31 -6.59
CA GLY A 140 9.75 -20.80 -5.40
C GLY A 140 10.68 -21.30 -4.29
N ASN A 141 12.00 -21.25 -4.48
CA ASN A 141 12.96 -21.75 -3.51
C ASN A 141 13.61 -20.65 -2.63
N ALA A 142 13.40 -19.38 -2.98
CA ALA A 142 14.06 -18.24 -2.34
C ALA A 142 13.44 -17.81 -1.01
N TRP A 143 12.21 -18.25 -0.70
CA TRP A 143 11.45 -17.78 0.47
C TRP A 143 10.66 -18.88 1.17
N TRP A 144 10.64 -18.82 2.50
CA TRP A 144 9.85 -19.71 3.36
C TRP A 144 8.69 -18.93 4.00
N VAL A 145 7.55 -19.60 4.18
CA VAL A 145 6.33 -18.98 4.73
C VAL A 145 6.54 -18.52 6.18
N THR A 146 7.30 -19.27 6.98
CA THR A 146 7.66 -18.94 8.36
C THR A 146 8.44 -17.62 8.48
N ARG A 147 9.39 -17.38 7.57
CA ARG A 147 10.18 -16.15 7.53
C ARG A 147 9.36 -14.97 7.03
N LEU A 148 8.48 -15.20 6.06
CA LEU A 148 7.50 -14.20 5.65
C LEU A 148 6.53 -13.85 6.79
N LEU A 149 6.15 -14.81 7.63
CA LEU A 149 5.33 -14.58 8.83
C LEU A 149 6.05 -13.62 9.78
N ALA A 150 7.30 -13.91 10.14
CA ALA A 150 8.08 -13.04 11.03
C ALA A 150 8.28 -11.64 10.42
N LEU A 151 8.61 -11.55 9.13
CA LEU A 151 8.74 -10.29 8.42
C LEU A 151 7.42 -9.49 8.43
N SER A 152 6.30 -10.15 8.16
CA SER A 152 4.97 -9.53 8.16
C SER A 152 4.56 -9.06 9.55
N ALA A 153 4.88 -9.83 10.59
CA ALA A 153 4.64 -9.46 11.98
C ALA A 153 5.45 -8.22 12.37
N GLY A 154 6.74 -8.18 12.02
CA GLY A 154 7.60 -7.02 12.24
C GLY A 154 7.09 -5.79 11.52
N ALA A 155 6.71 -5.93 10.25
CA ALA A 155 6.16 -4.82 9.46
C ALA A 155 4.85 -4.27 10.03
N VAL A 156 3.94 -5.15 10.48
CA VAL A 156 2.67 -4.74 11.12
C VAL A 156 2.93 -4.00 12.44
N ARG A 157 3.89 -4.46 13.24
CA ARG A 157 4.25 -3.83 14.50
C ARG A 157 4.92 -2.46 14.30
N ALA A 158 5.88 -2.39 13.37
CA ALA A 158 6.61 -1.17 13.07
C ALA A 158 5.75 -0.13 12.32
N GLY A 159 4.70 -0.58 11.63
CA GLY A 159 3.87 0.27 10.77
C GLY A 159 4.48 0.53 9.39
N SER A 160 5.65 -0.07 9.09
CA SER A 160 6.30 -0.04 7.79
C SER A 160 7.06 -1.36 7.53
N PRO A 161 7.24 -1.77 6.26
CA PRO A 161 6.73 -1.14 5.03
C PRO A 161 5.20 -1.18 4.91
N ASN A 162 4.65 -0.37 3.99
CA ASN A 162 3.21 -0.33 3.74
C ASN A 162 2.75 -1.48 2.84
N ILE A 163 3.62 -1.94 1.95
CA ILE A 163 3.33 -3.03 1.00
C ILE A 163 4.50 -4.00 0.83
N PHE A 164 4.16 -5.24 0.56
CA PHE A 164 5.05 -6.25 -0.01
C PHE A 164 4.71 -6.45 -1.48
N ALA A 165 5.66 -6.20 -2.37
CA ALA A 165 5.56 -6.51 -3.80
C ALA A 165 6.24 -7.84 -4.08
N PHE A 166 5.49 -8.83 -4.57
CA PHE A 166 6.00 -10.14 -4.89
C PHE A 166 6.41 -10.20 -6.36
N ILE A 167 7.64 -10.65 -6.61
CA ILE A 167 8.17 -10.92 -7.94
C ILE A 167 8.70 -12.34 -8.01
N GLY A 168 8.77 -12.92 -9.21
CA GLY A 168 9.34 -14.25 -9.39
C GLY A 168 9.39 -14.66 -10.85
N LYS A 169 9.58 -15.94 -11.11
CA LYS A 169 9.63 -16.49 -12.47
C LYS A 169 8.24 -16.97 -12.91
N LYS A 170 7.71 -16.42 -14.01
CA LYS A 170 6.46 -16.89 -14.65
C LYS A 170 6.68 -16.99 -16.16
N GLU A 171 6.29 -18.11 -16.76
CA GLU A 171 6.37 -18.30 -18.24
C GLU A 171 7.76 -18.00 -18.83
N ASN A 172 8.83 -18.39 -18.11
CA ASN A 172 10.24 -18.10 -18.43
C ASN A 172 10.71 -16.65 -18.34
N ILE A 173 9.84 -15.72 -17.96
CA ILE A 173 10.23 -14.34 -17.64
C ILE A 173 10.67 -14.30 -16.18
N ILE A 174 11.84 -13.71 -15.92
CA ILE A 174 12.37 -13.48 -14.57
C ILE A 174 11.84 -12.16 -14.02
N ASP A 175 11.80 -12.03 -12.69
CA ASP A 175 11.33 -10.83 -12.02
C ASP A 175 9.94 -10.36 -12.49
N THR A 176 9.08 -11.29 -12.88
CA THR A 176 7.68 -10.99 -13.24
C THR A 176 6.94 -10.52 -12.00
N PHE A 177 6.18 -9.44 -12.13
CA PHE A 177 5.29 -8.98 -11.06
C PHE A 177 4.17 -10.00 -10.80
N LEU A 178 4.08 -10.51 -9.58
CA LEU A 178 3.10 -11.54 -9.19
C LEU A 178 1.91 -10.96 -8.42
N GLY A 179 2.08 -9.77 -7.85
CA GLY A 179 1.07 -9.08 -7.05
C GLY A 179 1.71 -8.35 -5.87
N TRP A 180 0.96 -7.44 -5.25
CA TRP A 180 1.35 -6.79 -4.00
C TRP A 180 0.26 -6.93 -2.94
N GLY A 181 0.63 -6.89 -1.66
CA GLY A 181 -0.31 -6.93 -0.54
C GLY A 181 0.18 -6.16 0.67
N ALA A 182 -0.74 -5.70 1.52
CA ALA A 182 -0.38 -5.06 2.77
C ALA A 182 0.13 -6.12 3.78
N PRO A 183 1.20 -5.85 4.55
CA PRO A 183 1.76 -6.83 5.49
C PRO A 183 0.74 -7.39 6.49
N LYS A 184 -0.24 -6.59 6.89
CA LYS A 184 -1.34 -7.01 7.77
C LYS A 184 -2.20 -8.12 7.16
N ASP A 185 -2.53 -7.99 5.88
CA ASP A 185 -3.37 -8.96 5.19
C ASP A 185 -2.57 -10.23 4.88
N ILE A 186 -1.29 -10.08 4.52
CA ILE A 186 -0.37 -11.21 4.35
C ILE A 186 -0.20 -11.99 5.66
N LEU A 187 0.08 -11.31 6.78
CA LEU A 187 0.18 -11.95 8.09
C LEU A 187 -1.11 -12.71 8.44
N LYS A 188 -2.27 -12.05 8.27
CA LYS A 188 -3.57 -12.66 8.55
C LYS A 188 -3.79 -13.92 7.70
N ALA A 189 -3.47 -13.87 6.41
CA ALA A 189 -3.61 -15.00 5.50
C ALA A 189 -2.74 -16.19 5.94
N ILE A 190 -1.47 -15.96 6.32
CA ILE A 190 -0.58 -17.02 6.84
C ILE A 190 -1.16 -17.65 8.11
N LEU A 191 -1.61 -16.82 9.06
CA LEU A 191 -2.16 -17.30 10.33
C LEU A 191 -3.49 -18.05 10.18
N MET A 192 -4.24 -17.80 9.09
CA MET A 192 -5.50 -18.51 8.78
C MET A 192 -5.27 -19.82 8.04
N ASP A 193 -4.14 -19.99 7.37
CA ASP A 193 -3.83 -21.19 6.58
C ASP A 193 -3.49 -22.40 7.45
N ASN A 194 -2.72 -22.20 8.52
CA ASN A 194 -2.26 -23.29 9.39
C ASN A 194 -2.39 -22.94 10.88
N GLN A 195 -3.13 -23.77 11.62
CA GLN A 195 -3.36 -23.62 13.06
C GLN A 195 -2.04 -23.59 13.85
N GLU A 196 -1.01 -24.29 13.39
CA GLU A 196 0.29 -24.31 14.05
C GLU A 196 1.02 -22.97 13.94
N TYR A 197 0.97 -22.30 12.78
CA TYR A 197 1.47 -20.93 12.63
C TYR A 197 0.77 -19.99 13.60
N GLN A 198 -0.55 -20.09 13.71
CA GLN A 198 -1.33 -19.28 14.63
C GLN A 198 -0.93 -19.52 16.10
N ASN A 199 -0.82 -20.78 16.49
CA ASN A 199 -0.48 -21.16 17.86
C ASN A 199 0.92 -20.68 18.26
N ARG A 200 1.91 -20.93 17.40
CA ARG A 200 3.30 -20.50 17.63
C ARG A 200 3.40 -18.98 17.65
N TYR A 201 2.79 -18.29 16.69
CA TYR A 201 2.75 -16.83 16.66
C TYR A 201 2.15 -16.25 17.95
N LYS A 202 0.97 -16.73 18.37
CA LYS A 202 0.30 -16.25 19.59
C LYS A 202 1.17 -16.50 20.83
N LYS A 203 1.81 -17.67 20.92
CA LYS A 203 2.74 -18.00 21.99
C LYS A 203 3.94 -17.04 21.99
N SER A 204 4.56 -16.79 20.84
CA SER A 204 5.66 -15.84 20.69
C SER A 204 5.31 -14.44 21.16
N ILE A 205 4.14 -13.92 20.77
CA ILE A 205 3.69 -12.59 21.20
C ILE A 205 3.50 -12.54 22.73
N ASN A 206 2.97 -13.59 23.35
CA ASN A 206 2.79 -13.64 24.80
C ASN A 206 4.12 -13.73 25.56
N ILE A 207 5.09 -14.46 25.00
CA ILE A 207 6.45 -14.52 25.55
C ILE A 207 7.10 -13.15 25.42
N ALA A 208 7.10 -12.55 24.22
CA ALA A 208 7.71 -11.25 23.96
C ALA A 208 7.20 -10.15 24.89
N LYS A 209 5.88 -10.10 25.14
CA LYS A 209 5.30 -9.17 26.11
C LYS A 209 5.85 -9.34 27.52
N GLN A 210 6.03 -10.58 27.97
CA GLN A 210 6.61 -10.86 29.28
C GLN A 210 8.10 -10.53 29.31
N VAL A 211 8.83 -10.83 28.23
CA VAL A 211 10.26 -10.48 28.12
C VAL A 211 10.46 -8.98 28.19
N ILE A 212 9.65 -8.19 27.47
CA ILE A 212 9.71 -6.72 27.51
C ILE A 212 9.33 -6.18 28.89
N MET A 213 8.34 -6.79 29.56
CA MET A 213 7.91 -6.37 30.90
C MET A 213 8.94 -6.70 31.99
N TYR A 214 9.68 -7.80 31.84
CA TYR A 214 10.60 -8.34 32.84
C TYR A 214 12.07 -8.26 32.42
N SER A 215 12.39 -7.49 31.38
CA SER A 215 13.78 -7.24 30.95
C SER A 215 14.53 -6.39 31.96
N ASP A 216 13.82 -5.54 32.71
CA ASP A 216 14.35 -4.86 33.89
C ASP A 216 14.12 -5.72 35.13
N ASN A 217 15.23 -6.23 35.70
CA ASN A 217 15.22 -7.04 36.91
C ASN A 217 14.59 -6.32 38.12
N GLN A 218 14.45 -5.00 38.11
CA GLN A 218 13.76 -4.25 39.16
C GLN A 218 12.23 -4.42 39.12
N LEU A 219 11.68 -4.78 37.95
CA LEU A 219 10.24 -4.96 37.75
C LEU A 219 9.75 -6.39 38.06
N LEU A 220 10.67 -7.33 38.28
CA LEU A 220 10.37 -8.71 38.63
C LEU A 220 9.98 -8.83 40.11
N PRO A 221 8.74 -9.24 40.45
CA PRO A 221 8.35 -9.44 41.84
C PRO A 221 9.22 -10.52 42.50
N GLN A 222 9.67 -10.28 43.73
CA GLN A 222 10.47 -11.24 44.49
C GLN A 222 9.72 -12.58 44.63
N GLY A 223 10.38 -13.69 44.28
CA GLY A 223 9.83 -15.04 44.38
C GLY A 223 8.93 -15.46 43.21
N MET A 224 8.68 -14.61 42.21
CA MET A 224 8.01 -15.03 40.98
C MET A 224 8.95 -15.90 40.13
N MET A 225 8.52 -17.12 39.82
CA MET A 225 9.20 -17.97 38.84
C MET A 225 8.60 -17.74 37.45
N LEU A 226 9.41 -17.23 36.53
CA LEU A 226 9.04 -17.12 35.12
C LEU A 226 8.98 -18.52 34.48
N SER A 227 8.10 -18.68 33.49
CA SER A 227 8.07 -19.91 32.69
C SER A 227 9.41 -20.09 31.96
N ASN A 228 9.85 -21.34 31.75
CA ASN A 228 11.11 -21.64 31.07
C ASN A 228 11.23 -20.95 29.70
N ASP A 229 10.11 -20.84 28.98
CA ASP A 229 10.05 -20.15 27.69
C ASP A 229 10.41 -18.66 27.80
N VAL A 230 10.03 -17.98 28.89
CA VAL A 230 10.35 -16.56 29.12
C VAL A 230 11.76 -16.42 29.70
N THR A 231 12.11 -17.25 30.69
CA THR A 231 13.42 -17.25 31.34
C THR A 231 14.57 -17.39 30.34
N ARG A 232 14.36 -18.18 29.28
CA ARG A 232 15.33 -18.34 28.18
C ARG A 232 15.74 -17.01 27.56
N TYR A 233 14.82 -16.07 27.41
CA TYR A 233 15.08 -14.79 26.74
C TYR A 233 15.41 -13.68 27.74
N THR A 234 14.82 -13.68 28.95
CA THR A 234 15.16 -12.67 29.98
C THR A 234 16.53 -12.92 30.61
N GLY A 235 17.01 -14.16 30.60
CA GLY A 235 18.34 -14.52 31.11
C GLY A 235 19.50 -14.21 30.17
N ASP A 236 19.22 -13.89 28.91
CA ASP A 236 20.24 -13.58 27.90
C ASP A 236 20.23 -12.07 27.56
N TYR A 237 21.34 -11.41 27.87
CA TYR A 237 21.53 -9.98 27.64
C TYR A 237 21.29 -9.60 26.16
N ASN A 238 21.65 -10.47 25.21
CA ASN A 238 21.47 -10.19 23.79
C ASN A 238 20.00 -9.99 23.42
N PHE A 239 19.08 -10.73 24.03
CA PHE A 239 17.64 -10.57 23.77
C PHE A 239 17.07 -9.34 24.47
N THR A 240 17.49 -9.08 25.71
CA THR A 240 17.00 -7.93 26.47
C THR A 240 17.40 -6.58 25.87
N GLN A 241 18.53 -6.52 25.16
CA GLN A 241 19.00 -5.30 24.47
C GLN A 241 18.28 -5.02 23.14
N LEU A 242 17.56 -5.99 22.58
CA LEU A 242 16.84 -5.79 21.30
C LEU A 242 15.63 -4.85 21.43
N GLY A 243 15.19 -4.53 22.65
CA GLY A 243 13.98 -3.75 22.87
C GLY A 243 12.79 -4.38 22.15
N ASP A 244 12.08 -3.59 21.34
CA ASP A 244 10.89 -4.07 20.63
C ASP A 244 11.20 -5.15 19.57
N ALA A 245 12.43 -5.19 19.05
CA ALA A 245 12.85 -6.17 18.04
C ALA A 245 13.00 -7.60 18.59
N VAL A 246 12.94 -7.76 19.93
CA VAL A 246 12.92 -9.08 20.57
C VAL A 246 11.70 -9.90 20.13
N THR A 247 10.63 -9.24 19.70
CA THR A 247 9.39 -9.91 19.27
C THR A 247 9.63 -10.78 18.04
N GLU A 248 10.27 -10.25 17.01
CA GLU A 248 10.52 -10.99 15.77
C GLU A 248 11.52 -12.12 15.97
N GLN A 249 12.50 -11.89 16.85
CA GLN A 249 13.45 -12.90 17.29
C GLN A 249 12.73 -14.09 17.95
N ILE A 250 11.82 -13.82 18.90
CA ILE A 250 11.04 -14.85 19.59
C ILE A 250 10.07 -15.53 18.62
N ILE A 251 9.49 -14.81 17.66
CA ILE A 251 8.67 -15.43 16.60
C ILE A 251 9.50 -16.46 15.83
N MET A 252 10.67 -16.07 15.32
CA MET A 252 11.54 -16.96 14.56
C MET A 252 12.01 -18.17 15.37
N ASP A 253 12.45 -17.96 16.61
CA ASP A 253 12.89 -19.06 17.46
C ASP A 253 11.74 -20.03 17.76
N GLN A 254 10.54 -19.55 18.09
CA GLN A 254 9.40 -20.42 18.36
C GLN A 254 8.89 -21.16 17.10
N LEU A 255 9.08 -20.60 15.89
CA LEU A 255 8.84 -21.31 14.63
C LEU A 255 9.88 -22.41 14.37
N ALA A 256 11.13 -22.17 14.79
CA ALA A 256 12.24 -23.10 14.61
C ALA A 256 12.32 -24.21 15.68
N ILE A 257 11.76 -24.01 16.88
CA ILE A 257 11.79 -25.01 17.96
C ILE A 257 11.02 -26.27 17.56
N SER A 258 11.56 -27.45 17.89
CA SER A 258 10.83 -28.71 17.84
C SER A 258 10.18 -28.98 19.21
N TYR A 259 8.85 -29.16 19.24
CA TYR A 259 8.12 -29.50 20.46
C TYR A 259 7.85 -31.00 20.50
N GLY A 260 8.62 -31.73 21.30
CA GLY A 260 8.39 -33.15 21.58
C GLY A 260 8.42 -34.05 20.33
N TYR A 261 7.88 -35.26 20.46
CA TYR A 261 7.99 -36.30 19.43
C TYR A 261 7.07 -36.08 18.21
N ASN A 262 6.04 -35.22 18.31
CA ASN A 262 4.96 -35.12 17.31
C ASN A 262 4.86 -33.76 16.59
N THR A 263 5.52 -32.72 17.08
CA THR A 263 5.50 -31.39 16.44
C THR A 263 6.93 -30.94 16.17
N GLY A 264 7.41 -31.22 14.96
CA GLY A 264 8.76 -30.88 14.51
C GLY A 264 9.01 -29.38 14.40
N SER A 265 10.21 -29.00 13.99
CA SER A 265 10.48 -27.62 13.59
C SER A 265 9.70 -27.27 12.32
N LEU A 266 9.12 -26.06 12.24
CA LEU A 266 8.50 -25.59 10.98
C LEU A 266 9.56 -25.09 9.97
N GLU A 267 10.82 -25.01 10.39
CA GLU A 267 11.98 -24.69 9.55
C GLU A 267 12.70 -25.96 9.08
N ASP A 268 12.38 -27.15 9.62
CA ASP A 268 12.86 -28.43 9.09
C ASP A 268 11.91 -28.92 7.99
N LYS A 269 12.41 -28.98 6.75
CA LYS A 269 11.60 -29.07 5.51
C LYS A 269 10.56 -27.94 5.44
N PRO A 270 11.03 -26.69 5.30
CA PRO A 270 10.17 -25.52 5.43
C PRO A 270 9.11 -25.46 4.31
N ASP A 271 7.94 -24.90 4.65
CA ASP A 271 6.92 -24.55 3.66
C ASP A 271 7.45 -23.46 2.75
N ARG A 272 7.77 -23.84 1.50
CA ARG A 272 8.36 -22.95 0.50
C ARG A 272 7.28 -22.13 -0.19
N LEU A 273 7.54 -20.84 -0.33
CA LEU A 273 6.65 -19.91 -1.03
C LEU A 273 6.82 -20.02 -2.55
N THR A 274 6.37 -21.14 -3.12
CA THR A 274 6.25 -21.32 -4.56
C THR A 274 5.17 -20.43 -5.16
N LEU A 275 5.17 -20.23 -6.49
CA LEU A 275 4.11 -19.46 -7.16
C LEU A 275 2.70 -20.01 -6.86
N ASN A 276 2.55 -21.34 -6.85
CA ASN A 276 1.27 -21.97 -6.51
C ASN A 276 0.90 -21.72 -5.04
N ARG A 277 1.88 -21.81 -4.12
CA ARG A 277 1.67 -21.56 -2.70
C ARG A 277 1.33 -20.08 -2.43
N LEU A 278 1.99 -19.15 -3.11
CA LEU A 278 1.70 -17.70 -3.08
C LEU A 278 0.25 -17.44 -3.49
N ASN A 279 -0.20 -17.99 -4.62
CA ASN A 279 -1.59 -17.81 -5.08
C ASN A 279 -2.61 -18.46 -4.13
N THR A 280 -2.29 -19.63 -3.58
CA THR A 280 -3.17 -20.33 -2.63
C THR A 280 -3.33 -19.52 -1.34
N LEU A 281 -2.22 -19.03 -0.77
CA LEU A 281 -2.22 -18.29 0.47
C LEU A 281 -2.80 -16.88 0.29
N PHE A 282 -2.38 -16.16 -0.75
CA PHE A 282 -2.57 -14.71 -0.83
C PHE A 282 -3.44 -14.26 -2.00
N GLY A 283 -3.90 -15.14 -2.88
CA GLY A 283 -4.69 -14.75 -4.06
C GLY A 283 -5.94 -13.91 -3.73
N HIS A 284 -6.48 -14.05 -2.52
CA HIS A 284 -7.62 -13.26 -2.04
C HIS A 284 -7.25 -11.84 -1.54
N CYS A 285 -5.98 -11.58 -1.25
CA CYS A 285 -5.49 -10.29 -0.74
C CYS A 285 -4.41 -9.64 -1.62
N LEU A 286 -3.91 -10.32 -2.65
CA LEU A 286 -2.97 -9.74 -3.62
C LEU A 286 -3.70 -8.86 -4.63
N CYS A 287 -3.17 -7.66 -4.81
CA CYS A 287 -3.50 -6.77 -5.91
C CYS A 287 -2.53 -7.01 -7.08
N THR A 288 -3.07 -7.25 -8.27
CA THR A 288 -2.29 -7.52 -9.49
C THR A 288 -2.33 -6.36 -10.49
N GLU A 289 -2.85 -5.20 -10.07
CA GLU A 289 -2.90 -4.00 -10.91
C GLU A 289 -1.48 -3.49 -11.22
N HIS A 290 -1.24 -3.24 -12.50
CA HIS A 290 0.03 -2.76 -13.02
C HIS A 290 -0.21 -1.85 -14.24
N ILE A 291 0.83 -1.09 -14.58
CA ILE A 291 0.97 -0.30 -15.80
C ILE A 291 2.19 -0.84 -16.54
N ASP A 292 2.02 -1.27 -17.79
CA ASP A 292 3.17 -1.60 -18.62
C ASP A 292 3.73 -0.34 -19.28
N LEU A 293 5.00 -0.08 -19.04
CA LEU A 293 5.75 1.06 -19.54
C LEU A 293 6.00 0.97 -21.06
N SER A 294 5.76 -0.20 -21.67
CA SER A 294 5.78 -0.38 -23.13
C SER A 294 4.48 0.08 -23.81
N TRP A 295 3.39 0.29 -23.04
CA TRP A 295 2.13 0.80 -23.58
C TRP A 295 2.26 2.26 -24.01
N THR A 296 1.29 2.73 -24.79
CA THR A 296 1.20 4.15 -25.13
C THR A 296 0.93 4.98 -23.88
N ASN A 297 1.39 6.23 -23.84
CA ASN A 297 1.19 7.10 -22.67
C ASN A 297 -0.31 7.30 -22.35
N GLU A 298 -1.19 7.30 -23.37
CA GLU A 298 -2.63 7.37 -23.18
C GLU A 298 -3.17 6.15 -22.42
N GLU A 299 -2.76 4.93 -22.79
CA GLU A 299 -3.13 3.70 -22.09
C GLU A 299 -2.59 3.67 -20.65
N GLN A 300 -1.35 4.14 -20.45
CA GLN A 300 -0.75 4.21 -19.11
C GLN A 300 -1.53 5.15 -18.19
N ILE A 301 -1.94 6.32 -18.69
CA ILE A 301 -2.71 7.32 -17.94
C ILE A 301 -4.13 6.83 -17.68
N ASP A 302 -4.80 6.27 -18.69
CA ASP A 302 -6.14 5.69 -18.53
C ASP A 302 -6.13 4.60 -17.44
N LYS A 303 -5.11 3.72 -17.47
CA LYS A 303 -4.93 2.70 -16.44
C LYS A 303 -4.73 3.28 -15.04
N LEU A 304 -3.90 4.33 -14.91
CA LEU A 304 -3.65 5.00 -13.64
C LEU A 304 -4.92 5.64 -13.07
N ILE A 305 -5.67 6.38 -13.90
CA ILE A 305 -6.90 7.09 -13.50
C ILE A 305 -8.01 6.10 -13.11
N ASN A 306 -8.18 5.02 -13.89
CA ASN A 306 -9.23 4.03 -13.68
C ASN A 306 -8.89 2.98 -12.61
N SER A 307 -7.64 2.96 -12.12
CA SER A 307 -7.28 2.12 -10.98
C SER A 307 -8.09 2.51 -9.75
N ASN A 308 -8.32 1.57 -8.84
CA ASN A 308 -8.93 1.84 -7.53
C ASN A 308 -7.98 1.52 -6.39
N THR A 309 -6.68 1.46 -6.69
CA THR A 309 -5.68 0.94 -5.76
C THR A 309 -4.65 2.02 -5.46
N ASN A 310 -4.13 2.01 -4.23
CA ASN A 310 -3.19 3.04 -3.78
C ASN A 310 -1.81 2.91 -4.41
N TYR A 311 -1.48 1.71 -4.89
CA TYR A 311 -0.21 1.39 -5.51
C TYR A 311 -0.42 0.59 -6.79
N LEU A 312 0.35 0.92 -7.82
CA LEU A 312 0.40 0.17 -9.07
C LEU A 312 1.84 -0.28 -9.31
N ALA A 313 2.02 -1.51 -9.78
CA ALA A 313 3.33 -1.93 -10.27
C ALA A 313 3.60 -1.29 -11.63
N LEU A 314 4.79 -0.74 -11.82
CA LEU A 314 5.32 -0.39 -13.12
C LEU A 314 6.09 -1.60 -13.64
N VAL A 315 5.68 -2.10 -14.79
CA VAL A 315 6.29 -3.26 -15.44
C VAL A 315 6.77 -2.88 -16.84
N TRP A 316 7.73 -3.60 -17.38
CA TRP A 316 8.18 -3.47 -18.76
C TRP A 316 8.10 -4.84 -19.44
N ASN A 317 7.16 -5.02 -20.36
CA ASN A 317 6.89 -6.31 -20.99
C ASN A 317 6.68 -7.43 -19.95
N GLY A 318 5.93 -7.12 -18.88
CA GLY A 318 5.67 -8.03 -17.76
C GLY A 318 6.79 -8.19 -16.72
N GLN A 319 8.00 -7.66 -16.94
CA GLN A 319 9.07 -7.64 -15.94
C GLN A 319 8.84 -6.47 -14.97
N TYR A 320 8.93 -6.72 -13.67
CA TYR A 320 8.81 -5.70 -12.64
C TYR A 320 9.96 -4.69 -12.72
N ASP A 321 9.61 -3.40 -12.78
CA ASP A 321 10.57 -2.28 -12.72
C ASP A 321 10.52 -1.61 -11.34
N SER A 322 9.34 -1.12 -10.94
CA SER A 322 9.16 -0.36 -9.70
C SER A 322 7.69 -0.35 -9.26
N MET A 323 7.40 0.32 -8.14
CA MET A 323 6.03 0.63 -7.73
C MET A 323 5.78 2.13 -7.88
N LEU A 324 4.54 2.47 -8.24
CA LEU A 324 4.01 3.82 -8.31
C LEU A 324 2.91 3.97 -7.25
N LYS A 325 3.05 4.97 -6.39
CA LYS A 325 1.94 5.42 -5.55
C LYS A 325 0.98 6.22 -6.42
N ARG A 326 -0.31 5.89 -6.38
CA ARG A 326 -1.33 6.50 -7.23
C ARG A 326 -1.31 8.03 -7.14
N ASP A 327 -1.32 8.56 -5.91
CA ASP A 327 -1.33 10.01 -5.65
C ASP A 327 -0.15 10.73 -6.31
N ASP A 328 1.02 10.10 -6.37
CA ASP A 328 2.21 10.70 -6.99
C ASP A 328 2.10 10.70 -8.52
N GLY A 329 1.52 9.64 -9.10
CA GLY A 329 1.17 9.58 -10.52
C GLY A 329 0.14 10.65 -10.90
N GLU A 330 -0.91 10.83 -10.10
CA GLU A 330 -1.94 11.86 -10.32
C GLU A 330 -1.36 13.28 -10.22
N ARG A 331 -0.51 13.54 -9.21
CA ARG A 331 0.20 14.82 -9.08
C ARG A 331 1.12 15.09 -10.27
N LEU A 332 1.77 14.06 -10.81
CA LEU A 332 2.59 14.20 -12.00
C LEU A 332 1.75 14.61 -13.21
N ILE A 333 0.61 13.94 -13.44
CA ILE A 333 -0.32 14.30 -14.52
C ILE A 333 -0.75 15.77 -14.38
N LEU A 334 -1.22 16.17 -13.19
CA LEU A 334 -1.66 17.55 -12.93
C LEU A 334 -0.55 18.56 -13.17
N ARG A 335 0.68 18.26 -12.74
CA ARG A 335 1.84 19.14 -12.95
C ARG A 335 2.14 19.33 -14.44
N GLU A 336 2.09 18.27 -15.24
CA GLU A 336 2.33 18.36 -16.67
C GLU A 336 1.21 19.09 -17.41
N LEU A 337 -0.06 18.88 -17.03
CA LEU A 337 -1.19 19.64 -17.55
C LEU A 337 -1.04 21.15 -17.29
N LEU A 338 -0.63 21.52 -16.08
CA LEU A 338 -0.39 22.92 -15.71
C LEU A 338 0.78 23.53 -16.49
N LYS A 339 1.84 22.77 -16.78
CA LYS A 339 2.96 23.23 -17.61
C LYS A 339 2.51 23.51 -19.05
N GLN A 340 1.75 22.60 -19.65
CA GLN A 340 1.25 22.77 -21.01
C GLN A 340 0.35 24.00 -21.13
N SER A 341 -0.57 24.19 -20.18
CA SER A 341 -1.45 25.37 -20.15
C SER A 341 -0.67 26.70 -20.06
N LYS A 342 0.46 26.73 -19.34
CA LYS A 342 1.31 27.94 -19.27
C LYS A 342 2.06 28.20 -20.57
N SER A 343 2.57 27.17 -21.24
CA SER A 343 3.28 27.31 -22.51
C SER A 343 2.37 27.83 -23.63
N ASP A 344 1.11 27.38 -23.68
CA ASP A 344 0.12 27.83 -24.68
C ASP A 344 -0.30 29.30 -24.50
N ASN A 345 -0.19 29.84 -23.28
CA ASN A 345 -0.48 31.25 -23.00
C ASN A 345 0.70 32.19 -23.32
N GLN A 346 1.92 31.69 -23.46
CA GLN A 346 3.11 32.50 -23.81
C GLN A 346 3.34 32.61 -25.31
N SER A 347 2.70 31.77 -26.12
CA SER A 347 2.80 31.76 -27.58
C SER A 347 1.74 32.62 -28.28
N LYS A 348 0.84 33.24 -27.52
CA LYS A 348 -0.15 34.24 -27.97
C LYS A 348 0.26 35.62 -27.50
#